data_AF-A0A9E3ESB2-F1
#
_entry.id   AF-A0A9E3ESB2-F1
#
_cell.length_a   1.000
_cell.length_b   1.000
_cell.length_c   1.000
_cell.angle_alpha   90.00
_cell.angle_beta   90.00
_cell.angle_gamma   90.00
#
_symmetry.space_group_name_H-M   'P 1'
#
loop_
_entity.id
_entity.type
_entity.pdbx_description
1 polymer ?
#
loop_
_entity_poly.entity_id
_entity_poly.type
_entity_poly.pdbx_seq_one_letter_code
_entity_poly.pdbx_strand_id
1 'polypeptide(L)'
;MLLLAHAPRTTNDIDVFWLEEDAFQRTLNPLRESVQAITKKHRLNPDWFNYLAQMLIYDEVIIPPAKLWKRFGPLHIYAPTREYILTLKIMAGRDKDLEDCAILLPQTKIKTRQQALQLLNRYILPEGQKKNAEQIENSLNQLFAEK
;
A
#
# COMPACT_ATOMS: atom_id res chain seq x y z
N MET A 1 -2.03 2.26 5.26
CA MET A 1 -0.58 2.58 5.02
C MET A 1 -0.15 4.01 5.42
N LEU A 2 -1.05 4.99 5.53
CA LEU A 2 -0.68 6.40 5.73
C LEU A 2 -0.28 6.81 7.16
N LEU A 3 -0.35 5.91 8.14
CA LEU A 3 0.07 6.18 9.53
C LEU A 3 1.50 6.76 9.60
N LEU A 4 2.41 6.29 8.74
CA LEU A 4 3.83 6.70 8.71
C LEU A 4 4.09 7.90 7.79
N ALA A 5 3.05 8.40 7.13
CA ALA A 5 3.08 9.59 6.29
C ALA A 5 2.47 10.81 6.99
N HIS A 6 2.22 10.74 8.31
CA HIS A 6 1.63 11.83 9.10
C HIS A 6 0.36 12.43 8.48
N ALA A 7 -0.48 11.55 7.91
CA ALA A 7 -1.74 12.00 7.34
C ALA A 7 -2.59 12.71 8.41
N PRO A 8 -3.27 13.82 8.06
CA PRO A 8 -4.11 14.57 9.00
C PRO A 8 -5.40 13.82 9.38
N ARG A 9 -5.60 12.63 8.82
CA ARG A 9 -6.77 11.76 9.01
C ARG A 9 -6.35 10.39 9.53
N THR A 10 -7.25 9.75 10.27
CA THR A 10 -7.09 8.36 10.70
C THR A 10 -7.15 7.41 9.51
N THR A 11 -6.33 6.36 9.53
CA THR A 11 -6.42 5.24 8.58
C THR A 11 -7.63 4.38 8.94
N ASN A 12 -8.45 4.02 7.95
CA ASN A 12 -9.63 3.18 8.17
C ASN A 12 -9.26 1.69 8.20
N ASP A 13 -8.23 1.33 7.43
CA ASP A 13 -7.78 -0.03 7.19
C ASP A 13 -6.25 -0.16 7.27
N ILE A 14 -5.79 -1.40 7.45
CA ILE A 14 -4.39 -1.82 7.41
C ILE A 14 -4.25 -2.94 6.40
N ASP A 15 -3.55 -2.67 5.30
CA ASP A 15 -3.14 -3.68 4.33
C ASP A 15 -1.82 -4.33 4.75
N VAL A 16 -1.74 -5.66 4.66
CA VAL A 16 -0.54 -6.44 5.00
C VAL A 16 0.03 -7.12 3.78
N PHE A 17 1.37 -7.10 3.72
CA PHE A 17 2.17 -7.83 2.76
C PHE A 17 3.02 -8.83 3.53
N TRP A 18 2.96 -10.09 3.11
CA TRP A 18 3.74 -11.22 3.59
C TRP A 18 5.13 -11.19 2.96
N LEU A 19 6.15 -11.19 3.83
CA LEU A 19 7.55 -11.18 3.43
C LEU A 19 8.08 -12.60 3.15
N GLU A 20 7.50 -13.60 3.79
CA GLU A 20 7.85 -15.01 3.62
C GLU A 20 6.69 -15.74 2.94
N GLU A 21 7.00 -16.59 1.96
CA GLU A 21 6.02 -17.28 1.12
C GLU A 21 5.09 -18.22 1.91
N ASP A 22 5.61 -18.87 2.96
CA ASP A 22 4.86 -19.82 3.79
C ASP A 22 4.27 -19.18 5.07
N ALA A 23 4.63 -17.93 5.41
CA ALA A 23 4.16 -17.27 6.62
C ALA A 23 2.64 -17.10 6.62
N PHE A 24 2.04 -16.79 5.47
CA PHE A 24 0.59 -16.71 5.33
C PHE A 24 -0.09 -18.03 5.72
N GLN A 25 0.36 -19.16 5.16
CA GLN A 25 -0.26 -20.46 5.41
C GLN A 25 -0.13 -20.89 6.88
N ARG A 26 1.03 -20.64 7.49
CA ARG A 26 1.28 -20.98 8.91
C ARG A 26 0.45 -20.12 9.87
N THR A 27 0.07 -18.90 9.47
CA THR A 27 -0.54 -17.92 10.38
C THR A 27 -1.99 -17.57 10.05
N LEU A 28 -2.55 -18.08 8.95
CA LEU A 28 -3.88 -17.71 8.47
C LEU A 28 -4.99 -17.87 9.53
N ASN A 29 -5.08 -19.05 10.15
CA ASN A 29 -6.11 -19.32 11.16
C ASN A 29 -5.95 -18.45 12.41
N PRO A 30 -4.78 -18.43 13.09
CA PRO A 30 -4.62 -17.59 14.28
C PRO A 30 -4.77 -16.10 13.97
N LEU A 31 -4.38 -15.65 12.78
CA LEU A 31 -4.58 -14.27 12.34
C LEU A 31 -6.06 -13.96 12.15
N ARG A 32 -6.81 -14.82 11.44
CA ARG A 32 -8.25 -14.65 11.22
C ARG A 32 -9.02 -14.56 12.55
N GLU A 33 -8.73 -15.47 13.48
CA GLU A 33 -9.34 -15.48 14.81
C GLU A 33 -8.99 -14.21 15.60
N SER A 34 -7.73 -13.77 15.55
CA SER A 34 -7.28 -12.54 16.21
C SER A 34 -7.97 -11.30 15.63
N VAL A 35 -8.06 -11.20 14.30
CA VAL A 35 -8.77 -10.11 13.62
C VAL A 35 -10.22 -10.07 14.06
N GLN A 36 -10.93 -11.21 14.04
CA GLN A 36 -12.33 -11.29 14.48
C GLN A 36 -12.51 -10.88 15.95
N ALA A 37 -11.62 -11.33 16.84
CA ALA A 37 -11.66 -10.98 18.25
C ALA A 37 -11.49 -9.46 18.47
N ILE A 38 -10.55 -8.84 17.75
CA ILE A 38 -10.30 -7.39 17.79
C ILE A 38 -11.49 -6.63 17.20
N THR A 39 -12.02 -7.06 16.04
CA THR A 39 -13.21 -6.49 15.41
C THR A 39 -14.38 -6.42 16.38
N LYS A 40 -14.67 -7.54 17.06
CA LYS A 40 -15.77 -7.62 18.04
C LYS A 40 -15.51 -6.74 19.26
N LYS A 41 -14.29 -6.79 19.82
CA LYS A 41 -13.92 -6.04 21.02
C LYS A 41 -14.00 -4.53 20.81
N HIS A 42 -13.57 -4.05 19.64
CA HIS A 42 -13.44 -2.63 19.34
C HIS A 42 -14.54 -2.09 18.41
N ARG A 43 -15.52 -2.93 18.02
CA ARG A 43 -16.62 -2.59 17.10
C ARG A 43 -16.11 -1.97 15.79
N LEU A 44 -15.04 -2.55 15.25
CA LEU A 44 -14.43 -2.11 13.98
C LEU A 44 -15.22 -2.66 12.80
N ASN A 45 -15.06 -2.04 11.63
CA ASN A 45 -15.50 -2.63 10.36
C ASN A 45 -14.70 -3.91 10.10
N PRO A 46 -15.32 -5.05 9.71
CA PRO A 46 -14.60 -6.30 9.40
C PRO A 46 -13.41 -6.19 8.45
N ASP A 47 -13.36 -5.17 7.58
CA ASP A 47 -12.27 -4.93 6.61
C ASP A 47 -11.09 -4.10 7.17
N TRP A 48 -11.09 -3.73 8.46
CA TRP A 48 -10.05 -2.89 9.07
C TRP A 48 -8.63 -3.48 8.95
N PHE A 49 -8.51 -4.78 8.75
CA PHE A 49 -7.23 -5.48 8.61
C PHE A 49 -7.27 -6.44 7.43
N ASN A 50 -6.65 -6.04 6.33
CA ASN A 50 -6.62 -6.78 5.08
C ASN A 50 -5.31 -7.56 4.93
N TYR A 51 -5.31 -8.81 5.41
CA TYR A 51 -4.19 -9.72 5.28
C TYR A 51 -4.14 -10.48 3.94
N LEU A 52 -5.09 -10.22 3.03
CA LEU A 52 -5.14 -10.79 1.68
C LEU A 52 -4.75 -9.78 0.60
N ALA A 53 -4.47 -8.52 0.97
CA ALA A 53 -4.20 -7.43 0.02
C ALA A 53 -3.12 -7.79 -1.01
N GLN A 54 -2.00 -8.39 -0.56
CA GLN A 54 -0.93 -8.82 -1.45
C GLN A 54 -1.38 -9.87 -2.48
N MET A 55 -2.26 -10.81 -2.10
CA MET A 55 -2.70 -11.88 -3.01
C MET A 55 -3.48 -11.34 -4.21
N LEU A 56 -4.03 -10.13 -4.12
CA LEU A 56 -4.77 -9.51 -5.21
C LEU A 56 -3.86 -8.88 -6.27
N ILE A 57 -2.60 -8.61 -5.93
CA ILE A 57 -1.65 -7.86 -6.77
C ILE A 57 -0.28 -8.53 -6.86
N TYR A 58 -0.15 -9.79 -6.44
CA TYR A 58 1.15 -10.45 -6.24
C TYR A 58 1.94 -10.60 -7.56
N ASP A 59 1.24 -10.77 -8.67
CA ASP A 59 1.76 -10.88 -10.03
C ASP A 59 1.86 -9.52 -10.74
N GLU A 60 1.47 -8.44 -10.06
CA GLU A 60 1.49 -7.07 -10.59
C GLU A 60 2.61 -6.21 -10.00
N VAL A 61 3.17 -6.57 -8.84
CA VAL A 61 4.09 -5.70 -8.09
C VAL A 61 5.37 -6.40 -7.66
N ILE A 62 6.45 -5.61 -7.54
CA ILE A 62 7.72 -6.00 -6.94
C ILE A 62 7.73 -5.46 -5.51
N ILE A 63 7.80 -6.34 -4.52
CA ILE A 63 7.86 -5.95 -3.10
C ILE A 63 9.31 -5.62 -2.73
N PRO A 64 9.64 -4.36 -2.40
CA PRO A 64 11.00 -4.02 -2.01
C PRO A 64 11.33 -4.50 -0.60
N PRO A 65 12.62 -4.60 -0.25
CA PRO A 65 13.04 -4.74 1.13
C PRO A 65 12.44 -3.62 1.99
N ALA A 66 11.80 -4.01 3.09
CA ALA A 66 11.16 -3.08 4.02
C ALA A 66 12.04 -2.85 5.26
N LYS A 67 11.88 -1.68 5.89
CA LYS A 67 12.61 -1.36 7.14
C LYS A 67 11.79 -1.75 8.34
N LEU A 68 12.42 -2.36 9.35
CA LEU A 68 11.76 -2.66 10.62
C LEU A 68 11.25 -1.35 11.22
N TRP A 69 9.94 -1.24 11.38
CA TRP A 69 9.30 -0.06 11.98
C TRP A 69 9.06 -0.28 13.47
N LYS A 70 8.48 -1.43 13.84
CA LYS A 70 8.12 -1.71 15.23
C LYS A 70 8.16 -3.20 15.55
N ARG A 71 8.47 -3.50 16.82
CA ARG A 71 8.43 -4.83 17.41
C ARG A 71 7.35 -4.91 18.49
N PHE A 72 6.60 -6.01 18.47
CA PHE A 72 5.64 -6.38 19.50
C PHE A 72 5.85 -7.85 19.86
N GLY A 73 6.78 -8.12 20.79
CA GLY A 73 7.20 -9.49 21.09
C GLY A 73 7.70 -10.20 19.82
N PRO A 74 7.11 -11.35 19.42
CA PRO A 74 7.49 -12.07 18.21
C PRO A 74 7.04 -11.39 16.91
N LEU A 75 6.10 -10.43 16.98
CA LEU A 75 5.60 -9.72 15.81
C LEU A 75 6.55 -8.60 15.39
N HIS A 76 7.03 -8.69 14.16
CA HIS A 76 7.88 -7.69 13.53
C HIS A 76 7.10 -6.98 12.43
N ILE A 77 6.90 -5.68 12.58
CA ILE A 77 6.20 -4.87 11.57
C ILE A 77 7.24 -4.09 10.78
N TYR A 78 7.25 -4.34 9.47
CA TYR A 78 8.09 -3.63 8.52
C TYR A 78 7.25 -2.63 7.74
N ALA A 79 7.84 -1.47 7.48
CA ALA A 79 7.21 -0.42 6.68
C ALA A 79 7.94 -0.27 5.34
N PRO A 80 7.21 -0.24 4.21
CA PRO A 80 7.80 0.10 2.93
C PRO A 80 8.18 1.59 2.88
N THR A 81 8.94 1.96 1.86
CA THR A 81 9.27 3.38 1.61
C THR A 81 8.02 4.16 1.19
N ARG A 82 8.03 5.49 1.41
CA ARG A 82 6.93 6.37 0.97
C ARG A 82 6.74 6.32 -0.54
N GLU A 83 7.84 6.19 -1.27
CA GLU A 83 7.86 6.00 -2.71
C GLU A 83 7.10 4.74 -3.15
N TYR A 84 7.31 3.62 -2.45
CA TYR A 84 6.58 2.39 -2.76
C TYR A 84 5.08 2.55 -2.51
N ILE A 85 4.72 3.13 -1.36
CA ILE A 85 3.31 3.43 -1.03
C ILE A 85 2.69 4.35 -2.09
N LEU A 86 3.39 5.43 -2.47
CA LEU A 86 2.97 6.35 -3.53
C LEU A 86 2.70 5.59 -4.84
N THR A 87 3.56 4.64 -5.19
CA THR A 87 3.40 3.85 -6.43
C THR A 87 2.15 3.00 -6.40
N LEU A 88 1.89 2.30 -5.29
CA LEU A 88 0.66 1.51 -5.12
C LEU A 88 -0.59 2.39 -5.21
N LYS A 89 -0.52 3.63 -4.70
CA LYS A 89 -1.62 4.59 -4.73
C LYS A 89 -1.88 5.13 -6.14
N ILE A 90 -0.84 5.47 -6.89
CA ILE A 90 -0.95 5.86 -8.30
C ILE A 90 -1.53 4.72 -9.14
N MET A 91 -1.11 3.47 -8.90
CA MET A 91 -1.65 2.31 -9.61
C MET A 91 -3.13 2.08 -9.31
N ALA A 92 -3.55 2.22 -8.05
CA ALA A 92 -4.94 1.99 -7.65
C ALA A 92 -5.90 3.09 -8.15
N GLY A 93 -5.47 4.35 -8.18
CA GLY A 93 -6.13 5.46 -8.86
C GLY A 93 -7.57 5.81 -8.42
N ARG A 94 -8.03 5.33 -7.27
CA ARG A 94 -9.33 5.76 -6.69
C ARG A 94 -9.18 7.16 -6.09
N ASP A 95 -10.29 7.89 -5.94
CA ASP A 95 -10.29 9.24 -5.34
C ASP A 95 -9.53 9.30 -4.01
N LYS A 96 -9.79 8.34 -3.11
CA LYS A 96 -9.08 8.25 -1.81
C LYS A 96 -7.58 8.00 -1.96
N ASP A 97 -7.13 7.34 -3.02
CA ASP A 97 -5.72 7.07 -3.26
C ASP A 97 -5.02 8.30 -3.86
N LEU A 98 -5.74 9.13 -4.62
CA LEU A 98 -5.24 10.40 -5.13
C LEU A 98 -5.07 11.43 -4.01
N GLU A 99 -6.01 11.48 -3.06
CA GLU A 99 -5.84 12.24 -1.81
C GLU A 99 -4.60 11.79 -1.03
N ASP A 100 -4.38 10.47 -0.96
CA ASP A 100 -3.18 9.91 -0.33
C ASP A 100 -1.90 10.31 -1.06
N CYS A 101 -1.93 10.34 -2.40
CA CYS A 101 -0.81 10.81 -3.20
C CYS A 101 -0.47 12.27 -2.91
N ALA A 102 -1.47 13.14 -2.74
CA ALA A 102 -1.27 14.55 -2.38
C ALA A 102 -0.56 14.72 -1.02
N ILE A 103 -0.80 13.80 -0.07
CA ILE A 103 -0.09 13.79 1.23
C ILE A 103 1.35 13.26 1.08
N LEU A 104 1.54 12.25 0.23
CA LEU A 104 2.82 11.56 0.05
C LEU A 104 3.82 12.36 -0.81
N LEU A 105 3.36 13.00 -1.89
CA LEU A 105 4.22 13.68 -2.86
C LEU A 105 5.15 14.74 -2.24
N PRO A 106 4.71 15.61 -1.30
CA PRO A 106 5.60 16.54 -0.62
C PRO A 106 6.72 15.86 0.19
N GLN A 107 6.50 14.63 0.64
CA GLN A 107 7.42 13.85 1.47
C GLN A 107 8.38 12.97 0.64
N THR A 108 8.28 13.03 -0.68
CA THR A 108 9.16 12.32 -1.62
C THR A 108 9.95 13.32 -2.48
N LYS A 109 10.95 12.80 -3.19
CA LYS A 109 11.69 13.55 -4.22
C LYS A 109 10.96 13.63 -5.56
N ILE A 110 9.79 13.02 -5.68
CA ILE A 110 9.01 12.98 -6.92
C ILE A 110 8.26 14.30 -7.08
N LYS A 111 8.56 15.01 -8.17
CA LYS A 111 8.00 16.33 -8.52
C LYS A 111 7.44 16.37 -9.93
N THR A 112 7.85 15.44 -10.79
CA THR A 112 7.41 15.40 -12.19
C THR A 112 6.71 14.09 -12.52
N ARG A 113 5.85 14.15 -13.54
CA ARG A 113 5.22 12.97 -14.14
C ARG A 113 6.26 11.91 -14.53
N GLN A 114 7.35 12.32 -15.15
CA GLN A 114 8.43 11.42 -15.58
C GLN A 114 9.06 10.67 -14.39
N GLN A 115 9.27 11.35 -13.26
CA GLN A 115 9.78 10.71 -12.05
C GLN A 115 8.78 9.72 -11.46
N ALA A 116 7.49 10.02 -11.50
CA ALA A 116 6.45 9.08 -11.09
C ALA A 116 6.40 7.84 -11.99
N LEU A 117 6.53 8.01 -13.31
CA LEU A 117 6.65 6.90 -14.26
C LEU A 117 7.88 6.03 -14.00
N GLN A 118 9.03 6.61 -13.67
CA GLN A 118 10.21 5.85 -13.27
C GLN A 118 9.96 5.01 -12.00
N LEU A 119 9.12 5.51 -11.10
CA LEU A 119 8.74 4.80 -9.89
C LEU A 119 7.81 3.62 -10.18
N LEU A 120 6.81 3.83 -11.04
CA LEU A 120 5.94 2.77 -11.55
C LEU A 120 6.78 1.66 -12.21
N ASN A 121 7.71 2.02 -13.09
CA ASN A 121 8.62 1.06 -13.73
C ASN A 121 9.53 0.30 -12.76
N ARG A 122 9.77 0.85 -11.56
CA ARG A 122 10.59 0.20 -10.54
C ARG A 122 9.83 -0.85 -9.73
N TYR A 123 8.54 -0.63 -9.50
CA TYR A 123 7.76 -1.42 -8.54
C TYR A 123 6.54 -2.12 -9.11
N ILE A 124 6.08 -1.75 -10.30
CA ILE A 124 4.93 -2.36 -10.97
C ILE A 124 5.43 -3.13 -12.19
N LEU A 125 5.12 -4.43 -12.22
CA LEU A 125 5.46 -5.33 -13.31
C LEU A 125 4.76 -4.89 -14.61
N PRO A 126 5.31 -5.21 -15.80
CA PRO A 126 4.72 -4.80 -17.06
C PRO A 126 3.24 -5.19 -17.23
N GLU A 127 2.86 -6.39 -16.78
CA GLU A 127 1.46 -6.84 -16.85
C GLU A 127 0.56 -6.07 -15.87
N GLY A 128 1.05 -5.73 -14.68
CA GLY A 128 0.36 -4.85 -13.74
C GLY A 128 0.14 -3.44 -14.32
N GLN A 129 1.14 -2.89 -15.02
CA GLN A 129 0.99 -1.59 -15.69
C GLN A 129 -0.02 -1.63 -16.83
N LYS A 130 -0.03 -2.70 -17.64
CA LYS A 130 -1.01 -2.89 -18.72
C LYS A 130 -2.43 -3.03 -18.17
N LYS A 131 -2.61 -3.85 -17.14
CA LYS A 131 -3.91 -4.11 -16.51
C LYS A 131 -4.54 -2.85 -15.93
N ASN A 132 -3.71 -1.96 -15.37
CA ASN A 132 -4.14 -0.73 -14.71
C ASN A 132 -3.83 0.53 -15.54
N ALA A 133 -3.63 0.40 -16.85
CA ALA A 133 -3.11 1.48 -17.70
C ALA A 133 -3.98 2.75 -17.65
N GLU A 134 -5.31 2.58 -17.71
CA GLU A 134 -6.25 3.70 -17.65
C GLU A 134 -6.20 4.41 -16.29
N GLN A 135 -6.21 3.67 -15.18
CA GLN A 135 -6.14 4.21 -13.83
C GLN A 135 -4.81 4.92 -13.57
N ILE A 136 -3.70 4.34 -14.03
CA ILE A 136 -2.37 4.94 -13.93
C ILE A 136 -2.33 6.25 -14.71
N GLU A 137 -2.79 6.25 -15.95
CA GLU A 137 -2.78 7.43 -16.82
C GLU A 137 -3.63 8.56 -16.23
N ASN A 138 -4.84 8.24 -15.76
CA ASN A 138 -5.72 9.18 -15.07
C ASN A 138 -5.07 9.76 -13.80
N SER A 139 -4.44 8.91 -13.00
CA SER A 139 -3.76 9.34 -11.77
C SER A 139 -2.60 10.27 -12.07
N LEU A 140 -1.76 9.94 -13.06
CA LEU A 140 -0.64 10.77 -13.47
C LEU A 140 -1.11 12.12 -14.04
N ASN A 141 -2.19 12.13 -14.81
CA ASN A 141 -2.79 13.35 -15.34
C ASN A 141 -3.28 14.26 -14.22
N GLN A 142 -3.99 13.72 -13.23
CA GLN A 142 -4.49 14.53 -12.11
C GLN A 142 -3.39 15.04 -11.19
N LEU A 143 -2.38 14.21 -10.90
CA LEU A 143 -1.32 14.57 -9.95
C LEU A 143 -0.28 15.51 -10.55
N PHE A 144 -0.07 15.49 -11.87
CA PHE A 144 1.00 16.21 -12.55
C PHE A 144 0.54 16.98 -13.79
N ALA A 145 -0.74 17.39 -13.85
CA ALA A 145 -1.23 18.24 -14.93
C ALA A 145 -0.29 19.44 -15.13
N GLU A 146 0.10 19.69 -16.38
CA GLU A 146 0.86 20.89 -16.73
C GLU A 146 0.01 22.11 -16.37
N LYS A 147 0.57 23.01 -15.57
CA LYS A 147 -0.05 24.31 -15.25
C LYS A 147 0.17 25.30 -16.37
#